data_AF-A0A7V7XMS5-F1
#
_entry.id   AF-A0A7V7XMS5-F1
#
_cell.length_a   1.000
_cell.length_b   1.000
_cell.length_c   1.000
_cell.angle_alpha   90.00
_cell.angle_beta   90.00
_cell.angle_gamma   90.00
#
_symmetry.space_group_name_H-M   'P 1'
#
loop_
_entity.id
_entity.type
_entity.pdbx_description
1 polymer ?
#
loop_
_entity_poly.entity_id
_entity_poly.type
_entity_poly.pdbx_seq_one_letter_code
_entity_poly.pdbx_strand_id
1 'polypeptide(L)'
;MKRRKVPLAIPGEILNEEFLKPLRITQYRLAKSIGVPQRRIGEIIAGKRAITADTAARLGVYFGMEAEFWLNLQTHYDLSLTRESLADKLAAIQPMAEAA
;
A
#
# COMPACT_ATOMS: atom_id res chain seq x y z
N MET A 1 20.73 12.29 2.32
CA MET A 1 19.36 12.20 1.75
C MET A 1 18.44 13.14 2.52
N LYS A 2 17.63 13.99 1.87
CA LYS A 2 16.69 14.88 2.56
C LYS A 2 15.58 14.05 3.23
N ARG A 3 15.35 14.25 4.53
CA ARG A 3 14.17 13.70 5.22
C ARG A 3 12.90 14.21 4.53
N ARG A 4 11.96 13.29 4.28
CA ARG A 4 10.70 13.60 3.60
C ARG A 4 9.86 14.52 4.48
N LYS A 5 9.36 15.63 3.92
CA LYS A 5 8.46 16.58 4.62
C LYS A 5 6.98 16.17 4.58
N VAL A 6 6.60 15.20 3.74
CA VAL A 6 5.20 14.76 3.54
C VAL A 6 4.96 13.41 4.25
N PRO A 7 3.88 13.26 5.03
CA PRO A 7 3.53 12.01 5.74
C PRO A 7 3.43 10.80 4.81
N LEU A 8 3.84 9.62 5.29
CA LEU A 8 3.78 8.35 4.55
C LEU A 8 2.33 8.04 4.17
N ALA A 9 2.08 7.89 2.86
CA ALA A 9 0.82 7.35 2.36
C ALA A 9 0.70 5.90 2.83
N ILE A 10 -0.09 5.65 3.88
CA ILE A 10 -0.32 4.29 4.40
C ILE A 10 -1.44 3.66 3.57
N PRO A 11 -1.21 2.52 2.87
CA PRO A 11 -2.19 1.97 1.94
C PRO A 11 -3.55 1.67 2.58
N GLY A 12 -3.52 1.11 3.80
CA GLY A 12 -4.72 0.83 4.58
C GLY A 12 -5.48 2.07 5.03
N GLU A 13 -4.77 3.14 5.37
CA GLU A 13 -5.38 4.43 5.72
C GLU A 13 -6.04 5.05 4.49
N ILE A 14 -5.39 5.03 3.32
CA ILE A 14 -5.97 5.50 2.06
C ILE A 14 -7.24 4.72 1.73
N LEU A 15 -7.22 3.40 1.82
CA LEU A 15 -8.42 2.58 1.63
C LEU A 15 -9.56 3.02 2.56
N ASN A 16 -9.25 3.37 3.81
CA ASN A 16 -10.27 3.77 4.79
C ASN A 16 -10.79 5.20 4.57
N GLU A 17 -9.89 6.17 4.45
CA GLU A 17 -10.19 7.60 4.44
C GLU A 17 -10.66 8.10 3.08
N GLU A 18 -10.12 7.56 1.98
CA GLU A 18 -10.42 8.04 0.62
C GLU A 18 -11.50 7.20 -0.08
N PHE A 19 -11.75 5.96 0.37
CA PHE A 19 -12.71 5.07 -0.26
C PHE A 19 -13.85 4.67 0.67
N LEU A 20 -13.56 4.00 1.79
CA LEU A 20 -14.61 3.46 2.65
C LEU A 20 -15.47 4.55 3.30
N LYS A 21 -14.86 5.57 3.91
CA LYS A 21 -15.60 6.66 4.57
C LYS A 21 -16.42 7.50 3.57
N PRO A 22 -15.86 7.99 2.44
CA PRO A 22 -16.62 8.81 1.51
C PRO A 22 -17.77 8.04 0.84
N LEU A 23 -17.56 6.76 0.54
CA LEU A 23 -18.58 5.89 -0.07
C LEU A 23 -19.55 5.28 0.95
N ARG A 24 -19.35 5.54 2.25
CA ARG A 24 -20.14 4.96 3.36
C ARG A 24 -20.19 3.42 3.30
N ILE A 25 -19.06 2.79 2.95
CA ILE A 25 -18.90 1.34 2.87
C ILE A 25 -18.25 0.86 4.16
N THR A 26 -18.87 -0.12 4.83
CA THR A 26 -18.26 -0.74 6.01
C THR A 26 -17.19 -1.76 5.61
N GLN A 27 -16.21 -2.01 6.49
CA GLN A 27 -15.20 -3.06 6.28
C GLN A 27 -15.84 -4.43 6.01
N TYR A 28 -16.94 -4.74 6.72
CA TYR A 28 -17.73 -5.95 6.50
C TYR A 28 -18.31 -6.00 5.08
N ARG A 29 -18.93 -4.90 4.61
CA ARG A 29 -19.51 -4.82 3.28
C ARG A 29 -18.45 -4.98 2.19
N LEU A 30 -17.30 -4.32 2.33
CA LEU A 30 -16.18 -4.49 1.40
C LEU A 30 -15.73 -5.95 1.37
N ALA A 31 -15.43 -6.53 2.54
CA ALA A 31 -14.94 -7.90 2.66
C ALA A 31 -15.88 -8.92 2.01
N LYS A 32 -17.19 -8.80 2.27
CA LYS A 32 -18.23 -9.63 1.66
C LYS A 32 -18.28 -9.44 0.14
N SER A 33 -18.21 -8.21 -0.34
CA SER A 33 -18.32 -7.89 -1.77
C SER A 33 -17.14 -8.42 -2.57
N ILE A 34 -15.94 -8.43 -1.99
CA ILE A 34 -14.73 -8.91 -2.66
C ILE A 34 -14.36 -10.35 -2.31
N GLY A 35 -15.21 -11.05 -1.54
CA GLY A 35 -15.05 -12.46 -1.22
C GLY A 35 -13.86 -12.80 -0.34
N VAL A 36 -13.57 -11.98 0.69
CA VAL A 36 -12.47 -12.21 1.64
C VAL A 36 -12.94 -12.14 3.10
N PRO A 37 -12.22 -12.74 4.06
CA PRO A 37 -12.55 -12.59 5.47
C PRO A 37 -12.48 -11.12 5.91
N GLN A 38 -13.46 -10.65 6.70
CA GLN A 38 -13.48 -9.28 7.23
C GLN A 38 -12.19 -8.91 7.97
N ARG A 39 -11.62 -9.87 8.70
CA ARG A 39 -10.34 -9.71 9.39
C ARG A 39 -9.21 -9.24 8.47
N ARG A 40 -9.20 -9.69 7.21
CA ARG A 40 -8.20 -9.27 6.22
C ARG A 40 -8.27 -7.76 5.98
N ILE A 41 -9.48 -7.22 5.78
CA ILE A 41 -9.70 -5.78 5.57
C ILE A 41 -9.32 -4.99 6.83
N GLY A 42 -9.72 -5.47 8.00
CA GLY A 42 -9.36 -4.81 9.27
C GLY A 42 -7.85 -4.77 9.51
N GLU A 43 -7.13 -5.85 9.20
CA GLU A 43 -5.66 -5.90 9.31
C GLU A 43 -4.98 -4.97 8.29
N ILE A 44 -5.51 -4.86 7.06
CA ILE A 44 -5.00 -3.92 6.06
C ILE A 44 -5.16 -2.48 6.54
N ILE A 45 -6.37 -2.10 6.99
CA ILE A 45 -6.65 -0.74 7.48
C ILE A 45 -5.79 -0.40 8.71
N ALA A 46 -5.54 -1.39 9.58
CA ALA A 46 -4.67 -1.22 10.74
C ALA A 46 -3.16 -1.23 10.40
N GLY A 47 -2.77 -1.36 9.12
CA GLY A 47 -1.37 -1.44 8.70
C GLY A 47 -0.66 -2.73 9.13
N LYS A 48 -1.39 -3.75 9.57
CA LYS A 48 -0.86 -5.06 10.03
C LYS A 48 -0.72 -6.08 8.90
N ARG A 49 -1.31 -5.79 7.74
CA ARG A 49 -1.27 -6.64 6.55
C ARG A 49 -1.09 -5.77 5.31
N ALA A 50 -0.18 -6.17 4.43
CA ALA A 50 0.03 -5.52 3.15
C ALA A 50 -1.12 -5.81 2.17
N ILE A 51 -1.36 -4.89 1.24
CA ILE A 51 -2.20 -5.16 0.07
C ILE A 51 -1.39 -6.04 -0.90
N THR A 52 -1.80 -7.30 -1.04
CA THR A 52 -1.20 -8.26 -1.98
C THR A 52 -1.81 -8.14 -3.37
N ALA A 53 -1.20 -8.78 -4.39
CA ALA A 53 -1.76 -8.84 -5.75
C ALA A 53 -3.20 -9.39 -5.80
N ASP A 54 -3.51 -10.45 -5.03
CA ASP A 54 -4.89 -10.98 -4.89
C ASP A 54 -5.85 -9.91 -4.35
N THR A 55 -5.43 -9.16 -3.33
CA THR A 55 -6.28 -8.11 -2.76
C THR A 55 -6.42 -6.93 -3.71
N ALA A 56 -5.34 -6.52 -4.38
CA ALA A 56 -5.33 -5.43 -5.35
C ALA A 56 -6.25 -5.72 -6.54
N ALA A 57 -6.19 -6.92 -7.12
CA ALA A 57 -7.09 -7.33 -8.21
C ALA A 57 -8.56 -7.26 -7.80
N ARG A 58 -8.87 -7.75 -6.58
CA ARG A 58 -10.22 -7.69 -6.00
C ARG A 58 -10.72 -6.27 -5.77
N LEU A 59 -9.88 -5.40 -5.20
CA LEU A 59 -10.22 -3.99 -4.99
C LEU A 59 -10.37 -3.26 -6.33
N GLY A 60 -9.55 -3.57 -7.32
CA GLY A 60 -9.64 -3.02 -8.67
C GLY A 60 -10.98 -3.29 -9.32
N VAL A 61 -11.44 -4.55 -9.32
CA VAL A 61 -12.78 -4.90 -9.82
C VAL A 61 -13.88 -4.20 -9.03
N TYR A 62 -13.79 -4.16 -7.69
CA TYR A 62 -14.84 -3.60 -6.85
C TYR A 62 -15.00 -2.07 -6.99
N PHE A 63 -13.89 -1.35 -7.12
CA PHE A 63 -13.89 0.11 -7.23
C PHE A 63 -13.82 0.62 -8.68
N GLY A 64 -13.72 -0.27 -9.68
CA GLY A 64 -13.58 0.11 -11.09
C GLY A 64 -12.25 0.81 -11.37
N MET A 65 -11.16 0.28 -10.81
CA MET A 65 -9.80 0.83 -10.92
C MET A 65 -8.81 -0.24 -11.34
N GLU A 66 -7.68 0.17 -11.91
CA GLU A 66 -6.55 -0.72 -12.17
C GLU A 66 -5.97 -1.27 -10.86
N ALA A 67 -5.63 -2.56 -10.83
CA ALA A 67 -5.09 -3.22 -9.64
C ALA A 67 -3.74 -2.61 -9.21
N GLU A 68 -2.97 -2.14 -10.18
CA GLU A 68 -1.67 -1.51 -10.06
C GLU A 68 -1.74 -0.27 -9.17
N PHE A 69 -2.87 0.45 -9.14
CA PHE A 69 -3.04 1.57 -8.22
C PHE A 69 -2.77 1.15 -6.77
N TRP A 70 -3.39 0.04 -6.34
CA TRP A 70 -3.25 -0.47 -4.97
C TRP A 70 -1.86 -1.05 -4.70
N LEU A 71 -1.29 -1.76 -5.67
CA LEU A 71 0.08 -2.29 -5.56
C LEU A 71 1.12 -1.17 -5.52
N ASN A 72 0.91 -0.08 -6.24
CA ASN A 72 1.80 1.06 -6.23
C ASN A 72 1.79 1.75 -4.87
N LEU A 73 0.62 1.90 -4.23
CA LEU A 73 0.53 2.40 -2.85
C LEU A 73 1.36 1.53 -1.91
N GLN A 74 1.18 0.21 -1.97
CA GLN A 74 1.92 -0.74 -1.13
C GLN A 74 3.44 -0.67 -1.39
N THR A 75 3.84 -0.66 -2.67
CA THR A 75 5.24 -0.60 -3.08
C THR A 75 5.90 0.70 -2.61
N HIS A 76 5.22 1.84 -2.74
CA HIS A 76 5.74 3.12 -2.28
C HIS A 76 5.91 3.16 -0.75
N TYR A 77 4.95 2.61 -0.01
CA TYR A 77 5.01 2.47 1.45
C TYR A 77 6.20 1.60 1.87
N ASP A 78 6.29 0.38 1.32
CA ASP A 78 7.33 -0.60 1.67
C ASP A 78 8.73 -0.10 1.31
N LEU A 79 8.91 0.50 0.12
CA LEU A 79 10.18 1.10 -0.28
C LEU A 79 10.58 2.26 0.61
N SER A 80 9.63 3.08 1.07
CA SER A 80 9.93 4.21 1.95
C SER A 80 10.44 3.72 3.31
N LEU A 81 9.75 2.75 3.93
CA LEU A 81 10.20 2.14 5.19
C LEU A 81 11.54 1.43 5.03
N THR A 82 11.71 0.68 3.94
CA THR A 82 12.94 -0.06 3.65
C THR A 82 14.12 0.89 3.45
N ARG A 83 13.93 1.99 2.71
CA ARG A 83 14.98 3.01 2.52
C ARG A 83 15.40 3.67 3.82
N GLU A 84 14.45 3.93 4.72
CA GLU A 84 14.76 4.48 6.04
C GLU A 84 15.53 3.46 6.89
N SER A 85 15.07 2.22 6.94
CA SER A 85 15.72 1.14 7.69
C SER A 85 17.12 0.78 7.17
N LEU A 86 17.34 0.90 5.85
CA LEU A 86 18.60 0.54 5.21
C LEU A 86 19.46 1.75 4.86
N ALA A 87 19.19 2.93 5.41
CA ALA A 87 19.81 4.19 4.99
C ALA A 87 21.34 4.13 4.88
N ASP A 88 22.02 3.65 5.92
CA ASP A 88 23.49 3.54 5.95
C ASP A 88 24.02 2.49 4.98
N LYS A 89 23.31 1.35 4.87
CA LYS A 89 23.69 0.27 3.95
C LYS A 89 23.55 0.71 2.49
N LEU A 90 22.47 1.40 2.16
CA LEU A 90 22.23 1.95 0.82
C LEU A 90 23.27 3.02 0.46
N ALA A 91 23.69 3.84 1.42
CA ALA A 91 24.72 4.86 1.20
C ALA A 91 26.11 4.27 0.87
N ALA A 92 26.39 3.04 1.30
CA ALA A 92 27.63 2.34 1.02
C ALA A 92 27.66 1.64 -0.36
N ILE A 93 26.52 1.54 -1.05
CA ILE A 93 26.45 0.87 -2.36
C ILE A 93 27.06 1.78 -3.42
N GLN A 94 28.08 1.27 -4.11
CA GLN A 94 28.64 1.90 -5.31
C GLN A 94 27.78 1.52 -6.52
N PRO A 95 27.15 2.49 -7.22
CA PRO A 95 26.42 2.21 -8.46
C PRO A 95 27.37 1.60 -9.49
N MET A 96 26.84 0.68 -10.31
CA MET A 96 27.58 0.19 -11.46
C MET A 96 27.91 1.37 -12.37
N ALA A 97 29.19 1.59 -12.65
CA ALA A 97 29.60 2.50 -13.71
C ALA A 97 29.16 1.88 -15.05
N GLU A 98 28.46 2.66 -15.87
CA GLU A 98 28.11 2.27 -17.24
C GLU A 98 29.40 1.89 -17.98
N ALA A 99 29.43 0.71 -18.60
CA ALA A 99 30.51 0.36 -19.50
C ALA A 99 30.40 1.30 -20.72
N ALA A 100 31.37 2.20 -20.85
CA ALA A 100 31.53 3.07 -22.00
C ALA A 100 31.77 2.27 -23.29
#